data_AF-A0A3R7WJF6-F1
#
_entry.id   AF-A0A3R7WJF6-F1
#
_cell.length_a   1.000
_cell.length_b   1.000
_cell.length_c   1.000
_cell.angle_alpha   90.00
_cell.angle_beta   90.00
_cell.angle_gamma   90.00
#
_symmetry.space_group_name_H-M   'P 1'
#
loop_
_entity.id
_entity.type
_entity.pdbx_description
1 polymer ?
#
loop_
_entity_poly.entity_id
_entity_poly.type
_entity_poly.pdbx_seq_one_letter_code
_entity_poly.pdbx_strand_id
1 'polypeptide(L)' 'MFSLCFAFAHGSRDGFEGNPLLLAAFGGSLVTRASASLAFVKHQRAMTAPDVLHNLGKAFVKAFPDS' A
#
# COMPACT_ATOMS: atom_id res chain seq x y z
N MET A 1 -5.60 11.73 11.52
CA MET A 1 -4.27 11.64 12.15
C MET A 1 -3.37 10.50 11.64
N PHE A 2 -3.74 9.76 10.57
CA PHE A 2 -2.83 8.82 9.86
C PHE A 2 -2.32 9.37 8.51
N SER A 3 -2.61 10.65 8.23
CA SER A 3 -2.40 11.25 6.92
C SER A 3 -0.99 11.85 6.71
N LEU A 4 -0.09 11.81 7.72
CA LEU A 4 1.18 12.56 7.66
C LEU A 4 2.48 11.73 7.66
N CYS A 5 2.49 10.43 8.00
CA CYS A 5 3.74 9.65 8.00
C CYS A 5 4.07 8.96 6.67
N PHE A 6 3.23 9.04 5.64
CA PHE A 6 3.52 8.43 4.34
C PHE A 6 3.12 9.37 3.20
N ALA A 7 3.89 10.45 3.05
CA ALA A 7 3.83 11.29 1.86
C ALA A 7 4.55 10.58 0.71
N PHE A 8 3.81 9.87 -0.15
CA PHE A 8 4.30 9.49 -1.47
C PHE A 8 3.53 10.31 -2.52
N ALA A 9 4.28 11.19 -3.19
CA ALA A 9 3.79 12.07 -4.24
C ALA A 9 3.21 11.25 -5.41
N HIS A 10 2.07 11.70 -5.92
CA HIS A 10 1.34 11.10 -7.03
C HIS A 10 2.09 11.39 -8.35
N GLY A 11 2.78 10.39 -8.90
CA GLY A 11 3.45 10.44 -10.20
C GLY A 11 2.67 9.66 -11.26
N SER A 12 2.52 10.29 -12.43
CA SER A 12 1.60 10.00 -13.54
C SER A 12 1.55 8.59 -14.12
N ARG A 13 0.37 8.26 -14.67
CA ARG A 13 -0.02 7.01 -15.35
C ARG A 13 0.36 7.02 -16.84
N ASP A 14 1.64 7.21 -17.16
CA ASP A 14 2.13 7.07 -18.54
C ASP A 14 3.16 5.93 -18.58
N GLY A 15 3.15 5.15 -19.67
CA GLY A 15 3.83 3.86 -19.83
C GLY A 15 5.23 3.79 -19.20
N PHE A 16 5.52 2.67 -18.52
CA PHE A 16 6.73 2.51 -17.71
C PHE A 16 7.99 2.29 -18.58
N GLU A 17 8.53 3.35 -19.19
CA GLU A 17 9.92 3.42 -19.69
C GLU A 17 10.90 3.87 -18.58
N GLY A 18 10.75 3.32 -17.37
CA GLY A 18 11.45 3.78 -16.16
C GLY A 18 12.28 2.71 -15.44
N ASN A 19 13.05 3.13 -14.42
CA ASN A 19 13.86 2.22 -13.59
C ASN A 19 12.95 1.20 -12.87
N PRO A 20 13.13 -0.12 -13.08
CA PRO A 20 12.27 -1.17 -12.50
C PRO A 20 12.29 -1.18 -10.96
N LEU A 21 13.35 -0.66 -10.33
CA LEU A 21 13.42 -0.54 -8.87
C LEU A 21 12.39 0.47 -8.34
N LEU A 22 12.10 1.54 -9.09
CA LEU A 22 11.08 2.51 -8.72
C LEU A 22 9.68 1.94 -8.87
N LEU A 23 9.43 1.08 -9.87
CA LEU A 23 8.15 0.37 -10.00
C LEU A 23 7.91 -0.55 -8.80
N ALA A 24 8.93 -1.30 -8.41
CA ALA A 24 8.86 -2.20 -7.27
C ALA A 24 8.64 -1.42 -5.96
N ALA A 25 9.39 -0.32 -5.75
CA ALA A 25 9.21 0.54 -4.59
C ALA A 25 7.80 1.17 -4.56
N PHE A 26 7.28 1.58 -5.72
CA PHE A 26 5.93 2.11 -5.86
C PHE A 26 4.86 1.06 -5.54
N GLY A 27 4.95 -0.12 -6.14
CA GLY A 27 4.03 -1.23 -5.89
C GLY A 27 4.05 -1.67 -4.41
N GLY A 28 5.24 -1.79 -3.81
CA GLY A 28 5.39 -2.12 -2.39
C GLY A 28 4.79 -1.06 -1.47
N SER A 29 4.95 0.23 -1.80
CA SER A 29 4.34 1.33 -1.05
C SER A 29 2.82 1.34 -1.17
N LEU A 30 2.28 1.04 -2.36
CA LEU A 30 0.85 0.91 -2.60
C LEU A 30 0.21 -0.20 -1.78
N VAL A 31 0.83 -1.38 -1.78
CA VAL A 31 0.34 -2.55 -1.02
C VAL A 31 0.40 -2.27 0.48
N THR A 32 1.47 -1.66 0.96
CA THR A 32 1.64 -1.28 2.37
C THR A 32 0.56 -0.28 2.82
N ARG A 33 0.21 0.67 1.96
CA ARG A 33 -0.86 1.63 2.24
C ARG A 33 -2.24 0.95 2.26
N ALA A 34 -2.48 0.05 1.31
CA ALA A 34 -3.73 -0.70 1.24
C ALA A 34 -3.91 -1.60 2.47
N SER A 35 -2.85 -2.30 2.91
CA SER A 35 -2.92 -3.19 4.09
C SER A 35 -3.12 -2.42 5.38
N ALA A 36 -2.40 -1.32 5.58
CA ALA A 36 -2.58 -0.44 6.73
C ALA A 36 -4.01 0.14 6.76
N SER A 37 -4.58 0.54 5.63
CA SER A 37 -5.95 1.06 5.57
C SER A 37 -6.99 0.01 5.98
N LEU A 38 -6.82 -1.25 5.54
CA LEU A 38 -7.72 -2.35 5.87
C LEU A 38 -7.60 -2.77 7.34
N ALA A 39 -6.37 -2.87 7.85
CA ALA A 39 -6.12 -3.20 9.25
C ALA A 39 -6.60 -2.09 10.19
N PHE A 40 -6.47 -0.82 9.78
CA PHE A 40 -6.96 0.32 10.53
C PHE A 40 -8.49 0.32 10.65
N VAL A 41 -9.24 -0.01 9.58
CA VAL A 41 -10.71 -0.10 9.66
C VAL A 41 -11.14 -1.10 10.74
N LYS A 42 -10.44 -2.25 10.84
CA LYS A 42 -10.79 -3.34 11.76
C LYS A 42 -10.32 -3.12 13.20
N HIS A 43 -9.10 -2.62 13.41
CA HIS A 43 -8.46 -2.56 14.73
C HIS A 43 -8.30 -1.11 15.27
N GLN A 44 -8.52 -0.09 14.43
CA GLN A 44 -8.45 1.33 14.77
C GLN A 44 -7.16 1.67 15.55
N ARG A 45 -7.26 2.10 16.80
CA ARG A 45 -6.13 2.52 17.66
C ARG A 45 -5.32 1.34 18.22
N ALA A 46 -5.84 0.12 18.13
CA ALA A 46 -5.19 -1.11 18.60
C ALA A 46 -4.52 -1.90 17.46
N MET A 47 -4.36 -1.30 16.28
CA MET A 47 -3.71 -1.94 15.14
C MET A 47 -2.26 -2.30 15.48
N THR A 48 -1.91 -3.58 15.36
CA THR A 48 -0.54 -4.06 15.56
C THR A 48 0.11 -4.46 14.24
N ALA A 49 1.45 -4.55 14.22
CA ALA A 49 2.22 -5.00 13.06
C ALA A 49 1.73 -6.34 12.45
N PRO A 50 1.42 -7.40 13.23
CA PRO A 50 0.91 -8.64 12.65
C PRO A 50 -0.48 -8.50 12.02
N ASP A 51 -1.33 -7.58 12.49
CA ASP A 51 -2.66 -7.35 11.89
C ASP A 51 -2.56 -6.76 10.48
N VAL A 52 -1.54 -5.93 10.24
CA VAL A 52 -1.24 -5.40 8.90
C VAL A 52 -0.73 -6.52 7.99
N LEU A 53 0.15 -7.40 8.50
CA LEU A 53 0.69 -8.54 7.76
C LEU A 53 -0.41 -9.54 7.36
N HIS A 54 -1.34 -9.85 8.25
CA HIS A 54 -2.48 -10.74 7.97
C HIS A 54 -3.40 -10.21 6.85
N ASN A 55 -3.39 -8.90 6.58
CA ASN A 55 -4.19 -8.29 5.52
C ASN A 55 -3.42 -8.01 4.23
N LEU A 56 -2.13 -8.37 4.14
CA LEU A 56 -1.31 -8.12 2.95
C LEU A 56 -1.85 -8.79 1.69
N GLY A 57 -2.30 -10.05 1.78
CA GLY A 57 -2.86 -10.75 0.61
C GLY A 57 -4.10 -10.05 0.04
N LYS A 58 -5.00 -9.60 0.93
CA LYS A 58 -6.20 -8.83 0.52
C LYS A 58 -5.85 -7.45 -0.02
N ALA A 59 -4.84 -6.82 0.57
CA ALA A 59 -4.32 -5.53 0.12
C ALA A 59 -3.64 -5.62 -1.25
N PHE A 60 -2.96 -6.74 -1.54
CA PHE A 60 -2.33 -6.99 -2.84
C PHE A 60 -3.38 -7.11 -3.94
N VAL A 61 -4.41 -7.94 -3.74
CA VAL A 61 -5.52 -8.07 -4.70
C VAL A 61 -6.27 -6.75 -4.91
N LYS A 62 -6.41 -5.94 -3.84
CA LYS A 62 -7.02 -4.61 -3.94
C LYS A 62 -6.13 -3.60 -4.67
N ALA A 63 -4.82 -3.70 -4.55
CA ALA A 63 -3.84 -2.83 -5.21
C ALA A 63 -3.61 -3.21 -6.67
N PHE A 64 -3.74 -4.50 -7.00
CA PHE A 64 -3.56 -5.07 -8.33
C PHE A 64 -4.78 -5.94 -8.70
N PRO A 65 -5.92 -5.32 -9.07
CA PRO A 65 -7.14 -6.05 -9.41
C PRO A 65 -7.10 -6.74 -10.78
N ASP A 66 -6.14 -6.40 -11.64
CA ASP A 66 -5.96 -6.93 -12.99
C ASP A 66 -4.52 -7.46 -13.17
N SER A 67 -4.27 -8.69 -12.73
CA SER A 67 -3.03 -9.44 -12.98
C SER A 67 -3.32 -10.77 -13.64
#